data_AF-A0A351FIX0-F1
#
_entry.id   AF-A0A351FIX0-F1
#
_cell.length_a   1.000
_cell.length_b   1.000
_cell.length_c   1.000
_cell.angle_alpha   90.00
_cell.angle_beta   90.00
_cell.angle_gamma   90.00
#
_symmetry.space_group_name_H-M   'P 1'
#
loop_
_entity.id
_entity.type
_entity.pdbx_description
1 polymer ?
#
loop_
_entity_poly.entity_id
_entity_poly.type
_entity_poly.pdbx_seq_one_letter_code
_entity_poly.pdbx_strand_id
1 'polypeptide(L)'
;MVLFKTCSARTFVLSVFVGCMAFAAPSDLRAQRLEGTGTVASGLLLRQMDGVKRVLMIAAHPDDEDTGLLTVLARGRGAETAYLALTRGDGGQNLIGPELWEGLGIVRTGELLAARELDGGRQFFTTAFDYGYSKSAQEALSIWPQEELLAEVVWVVRSFRPHVIVSVFSGTPADGHGQHQAAGIMAREAFSAAGDPSRFSEQLERGVDVWEPLKLYQTSRRRFFSQEAISDGSLDVPTGVHDPLLGRSLLQLSRESRSQHRSQDMGAPQTQGPQMTGVILIESRVGDDAQEIFEGVDTTLIGITADLSDENARVAQGYLEAYRSHVLAATDAFGLDPMPMARHLLEARTQLRMAREFVGDAASTEFSNALATRLEVTNRAIYAAAGVSFDVRSVDDLLVPGQTVVVQAQLWNGGGFTLMGPETELILPVGWTSSLVEVSGVSVEGTIAPGDLAVFTYQVGVSGNADVSR
;
A
#
# COMPACT_ATOMS: atom_id res chain seq x y z
N MET A 1 -32.42 19.57 68.04
CA MET A 1 -32.39 20.56 66.94
C MET A 1 -31.12 21.38 67.07
N VAL A 2 -30.13 21.09 66.21
CA VAL A 2 -28.99 21.95 65.79
C VAL A 2 -27.92 22.40 66.83
N LEU A 3 -26.66 22.00 66.52
CA LEU A 3 -25.32 22.57 66.86
C LEU A 3 -24.78 22.40 68.31
N PHE A 4 -23.51 22.10 68.63
CA PHE A 4 -22.20 22.30 67.98
C PHE A 4 -21.09 21.35 68.59
N LYS A 5 -20.02 21.11 67.80
CA LYS A 5 -18.58 20.86 68.14
C LYS A 5 -18.12 19.56 68.81
N THR A 6 -17.28 18.79 68.11
CA THR A 6 -15.79 18.68 68.29
C THR A 6 -15.23 17.65 67.27
N CYS A 7 -14.32 18.08 66.37
CA CYS A 7 -12.86 17.88 66.40
C CYS A 7 -12.38 16.48 65.92
N SER A 8 -11.79 16.42 64.72
CA SER A 8 -10.40 15.95 64.49
C SER A 8 -10.16 15.74 62.99
N ALA A 9 -9.38 16.64 62.39
CA ALA A 9 -8.85 16.50 61.04
C ALA A 9 -7.67 15.52 61.07
N ARG A 10 -7.77 14.42 60.32
CA ARG A 10 -6.61 13.61 59.95
C ARG A 10 -6.13 14.08 58.58
N THR A 11 -5.17 15.00 58.60
CA THR A 11 -4.34 15.34 57.45
C THR A 11 -3.41 14.15 57.19
N PHE A 12 -3.71 13.33 56.19
CA PHE A 12 -2.77 12.32 55.70
C PHE A 12 -1.74 13.07 54.83
N VAL A 13 -0.60 13.42 55.42
CA VAL A 13 0.55 13.93 54.65
C VAL A 13 1.16 12.72 53.95
N LEU A 14 0.80 12.52 52.69
CA LEU A 14 1.50 11.59 51.81
C LEU A 14 2.79 12.31 51.36
N SER A 15 3.87 12.09 52.11
CA SER A 15 5.21 12.52 51.72
C SER A 15 5.61 11.79 50.45
N VAL A 16 5.43 12.42 49.29
CA VAL A 16 5.99 11.96 48.02
C VAL A 16 7.49 12.23 48.08
N PHE A 17 8.26 11.18 48.35
CA PHE A 17 9.70 11.18 48.09
C PHE A 17 9.89 11.29 46.58
N VAL A 18 10.13 12.50 46.09
CA VAL A 18 10.67 12.73 44.76
C VAL A 18 12.15 12.36 44.83
N GLY A 19 12.42 11.07 44.69
CA GLY A 19 13.75 10.61 44.33
C GLY A 19 14.00 11.05 42.90
N CYS A 20 14.92 12.00 42.70
CA CYS A 20 15.51 12.28 41.40
C CYS A 20 16.31 11.04 40.94
N MET A 21 15.63 9.99 40.51
CA MET A 21 16.20 9.11 39.50
C MET A 21 16.16 9.90 38.21
N ALA A 22 17.34 10.19 37.67
CA ALA A 22 17.48 10.50 36.27
C ALA A 22 16.94 9.30 35.50
N PHE A 23 15.64 9.29 35.20
CA PHE A 23 15.10 8.47 34.15
C PHE A 23 15.79 8.99 32.90
N ALA A 24 16.84 8.29 32.47
CA ALA A 24 17.17 8.26 31.06
C ALA A 24 15.83 7.97 30.38
N ALA A 25 15.32 8.94 29.60
CA ALA A 25 14.14 8.69 28.79
C ALA A 25 14.42 7.37 28.08
N PRO A 26 13.56 6.34 28.23
CA PRO A 26 13.75 5.13 27.46
C PRO A 26 13.83 5.61 26.02
N SER A 27 15.00 5.42 25.39
CA SER A 27 15.10 5.50 23.95
C SER A 27 13.96 4.63 23.44
N ASP A 28 12.97 5.24 22.78
CA ASP A 28 11.83 4.53 22.24
C ASP A 28 12.39 3.35 21.44
N LEU A 29 12.33 2.16 22.04
CA LEU A 29 12.62 0.91 21.35
C LEU A 29 11.44 0.75 20.41
N ARG A 30 11.53 1.38 19.23
CA ARG A 30 10.66 1.10 18.09
C ARG A 30 11.02 -0.28 17.56
N ALA A 31 10.71 -1.30 18.35
CA ALA A 31 10.99 -2.70 18.06
C ALA A 31 10.00 -3.28 17.04
N GLN A 32 8.87 -2.59 16.79
CA GLN A 32 7.86 -3.03 15.84
C GLN A 32 8.10 -2.38 14.49
N ARG A 33 8.64 -3.18 13.55
CA ARG A 33 8.63 -2.84 12.13
C ARG A 33 7.30 -3.28 11.52
N LEU A 34 6.76 -2.47 10.60
CA LEU A 34 5.54 -2.82 9.84
C LEU A 34 5.82 -3.88 8.77
N GLU A 35 7.09 -4.05 8.40
CA GLU A 35 7.57 -4.98 7.39
C GLU A 35 8.68 -5.88 7.94
N GLY A 36 8.98 -6.95 7.20
CA GLY A 36 9.95 -7.98 7.60
C GLY A 36 9.27 -9.13 8.33
N THR A 37 9.83 -9.55 9.46
CA THR A 37 9.41 -10.73 10.22
C THR A 37 8.72 -10.38 11.55
N GLY A 38 8.05 -11.37 12.14
CA GLY A 38 7.42 -11.25 13.45
C GLY A 38 5.94 -10.87 13.41
N THR A 39 5.35 -10.65 14.59
CA THR A 39 3.89 -10.58 14.80
C THR A 39 3.21 -9.47 14.02
N VAL A 40 3.77 -8.25 14.03
CA VAL A 40 3.15 -7.08 13.38
C VAL A 40 3.13 -7.26 11.86
N ALA A 41 4.27 -7.58 11.25
CA ALA A 41 4.36 -7.83 9.82
C ALA A 41 3.46 -9.00 9.39
N SER A 42 3.48 -10.12 10.13
CA SER A 42 2.64 -11.29 9.84
C SER A 42 1.15 -10.96 9.93
N GLY A 43 0.72 -10.23 10.97
CA GLY A 43 -0.67 -9.84 11.15
C GLY A 43 -1.17 -8.86 10.08
N LEU A 44 -0.33 -7.91 9.66
CA LEU A 44 -0.66 -6.99 8.56
C LEU A 44 -0.80 -7.72 7.23
N LEU A 45 0.08 -8.68 6.94
CA LEU A 45 -0.02 -9.52 5.74
C LEU A 45 -1.25 -10.43 5.79
N LEU A 46 -1.58 -10.98 6.96
CA LEU A 46 -2.77 -11.81 7.16
C LEU A 46 -4.07 -11.04 6.85
N ARG A 47 -4.16 -9.75 7.23
CA ARG A 47 -5.30 -8.88 6.88
C ARG A 47 -5.51 -8.76 5.37
N GLN A 48 -4.45 -8.87 4.59
CA GLN A 48 -4.51 -8.75 3.14
C GLN A 48 -4.94 -10.04 2.47
N MET A 49 -5.01 -11.19 3.16
CA MET A 49 -5.20 -12.50 2.51
C MET A 49 -6.62 -12.78 2.02
N ASP A 50 -7.61 -12.05 2.51
CA ASP A 50 -9.01 -12.27 2.17
C ASP A 50 -9.48 -11.35 1.03
N GLY A 51 -10.00 -11.97 -0.02
CA GLY A 51 -10.62 -11.27 -1.13
C GLY A 51 -9.67 -10.46 -2.01
N VAL A 52 -10.29 -9.62 -2.84
CA VAL A 52 -9.67 -8.72 -3.81
C VAL A 52 -10.30 -7.35 -3.62
N LYS A 53 -9.68 -6.50 -2.81
CA LYS A 53 -10.17 -5.15 -2.51
C LYS A 53 -9.17 -4.15 -3.04
N ARG A 54 -9.51 -3.43 -4.10
CA ARG A 54 -8.63 -2.45 -4.75
C ARG A 54 -9.25 -1.06 -4.77
N VAL A 55 -8.51 -0.07 -4.26
CA VAL A 55 -8.91 1.34 -4.26
C VAL A 55 -7.82 2.20 -4.87
N LEU A 56 -8.17 3.05 -5.84
CA LEU A 56 -7.26 4.04 -6.40
C LEU A 56 -7.71 5.45 -5.99
N MET A 57 -6.88 6.14 -5.23
CA MET A 57 -7.07 7.55 -4.91
C MET A 57 -6.33 8.42 -5.93
N ILE A 58 -6.99 9.45 -6.47
CA ILE A 58 -6.43 10.31 -7.52
C ILE A 58 -6.42 11.77 -7.05
N ALA A 59 -5.26 12.43 -7.08
CA ALA A 59 -5.12 13.87 -6.87
C ALA A 59 -3.96 14.46 -7.68
N ALA A 60 -3.69 15.76 -7.53
CA ALA A 60 -2.74 16.47 -8.38
C ALA A 60 -1.29 16.29 -7.90
N HIS A 61 -1.01 16.45 -6.61
CA HIS A 61 0.36 16.58 -6.10
C HIS A 61 0.68 15.54 -5.00
N PRO A 62 1.95 15.23 -4.75
CA PRO A 62 2.39 14.71 -3.45
C PRO A 62 1.81 15.57 -2.32
N ASP A 63 1.47 15.01 -1.16
CA ASP A 63 0.86 15.69 0.02
C ASP A 63 -0.65 15.90 -0.05
N ASP A 64 -1.21 15.85 -1.26
CA ASP A 64 -2.63 15.99 -1.43
C ASP A 64 -3.31 14.82 -0.75
N GLU A 65 -2.86 13.57 -0.82
CA GLU A 65 -3.65 12.38 -0.47
C GLU A 65 -4.38 12.42 0.89
N ASP A 66 -5.54 11.74 0.98
CA ASP A 66 -6.18 11.53 2.27
C ASP A 66 -5.47 10.38 2.96
N THR A 67 -4.35 10.71 3.61
CA THR A 67 -3.49 9.75 4.29
C THR A 67 -4.26 8.92 5.32
N GLY A 68 -5.30 9.50 5.94
CA GLY A 68 -6.15 8.80 6.91
C GLY A 68 -6.96 7.69 6.25
N LEU A 69 -7.68 8.01 5.18
CA LEU A 69 -8.45 7.03 4.41
C LEU A 69 -7.54 5.93 3.84
N LEU A 70 -6.43 6.35 3.23
CA LEU A 70 -5.45 5.46 2.62
C LEU A 70 -4.89 4.46 3.66
N THR A 71 -4.46 4.95 4.83
CA THR A 71 -3.94 4.09 5.91
C THR A 71 -4.99 3.11 6.43
N VAL A 72 -6.25 3.56 6.59
CA VAL A 72 -7.33 2.67 7.07
C VAL A 72 -7.63 1.56 6.07
N LEU A 73 -7.69 1.88 4.78
CA LEU A 73 -7.92 0.90 3.74
C LEU A 73 -6.77 -0.11 3.65
N ALA A 74 -5.52 0.37 3.56
CA ALA A 74 -4.34 -0.48 3.38
C ALA A 74 -3.95 -1.27 4.64
N ARG A 75 -3.70 -0.58 5.76
CA ARG A 75 -3.19 -1.23 6.99
C ARG A 75 -4.31 -1.77 7.87
N GLY A 76 -5.46 -1.08 7.89
CA GLY A 76 -6.61 -1.50 8.70
C GLY A 76 -7.42 -2.62 8.07
N ARG A 77 -7.80 -2.45 6.80
CA ARG A 77 -8.72 -3.36 6.09
C ARG A 77 -8.02 -4.31 5.11
N GLY A 78 -6.70 -4.22 4.96
CA GLY A 78 -5.92 -5.08 4.07
C GLY A 78 -6.21 -4.88 2.59
N ALA A 79 -6.83 -3.77 2.20
CA ALA A 79 -7.14 -3.48 0.81
C ALA A 79 -5.88 -3.02 0.07
N GLU A 80 -5.69 -3.51 -1.15
CA GLU A 80 -4.71 -2.99 -2.09
C GLU A 80 -5.10 -1.54 -2.44
N THR A 81 -4.42 -0.59 -1.83
CA THR A 81 -4.76 0.84 -1.97
C THR A 81 -3.61 1.54 -2.66
N ALA A 82 -3.92 2.36 -3.67
CA ALA A 82 -2.94 3.12 -4.40
C ALA A 82 -3.28 4.60 -4.41
N TYR A 83 -2.25 5.44 -4.48
CA TYR A 83 -2.35 6.86 -4.74
C TYR A 83 -1.73 7.20 -6.08
N LEU A 84 -2.50 7.84 -6.96
CA LEU A 84 -2.04 8.44 -8.20
C LEU A 84 -1.96 9.95 -8.00
N ALA A 85 -0.74 10.46 -7.90
CA ALA A 85 -0.46 11.88 -8.06
C ALA A 85 -0.27 12.15 -9.55
N LEU A 86 -0.98 13.14 -10.11
CA LEU A 86 -0.77 13.50 -11.53
C LEU A 86 0.65 14.07 -11.73
N THR A 87 1.20 14.76 -10.75
CA THR A 87 2.55 15.35 -10.82
C THR A 87 3.48 14.77 -9.78
N ARG A 88 4.77 15.12 -9.86
CA ARG A 88 5.73 14.92 -8.76
C ARG A 88 5.84 16.16 -7.84
N GLY A 89 4.98 17.16 -8.00
CA GLY A 89 4.93 18.35 -7.14
C GLY A 89 6.15 19.28 -7.30
N ASP A 90 6.82 19.20 -8.43
CA ASP A 90 8.04 19.94 -8.79
C ASP A 90 7.87 21.48 -8.79
N GLY A 91 6.65 21.98 -8.97
CA GLY A 91 6.30 23.41 -8.92
C GLY A 91 5.95 23.96 -7.54
N GLY A 92 6.06 23.12 -6.50
CA GLY A 92 5.72 23.45 -5.12
C GLY A 92 6.77 24.30 -4.39
N GLN A 93 6.51 24.52 -3.09
CA GLN A 93 7.46 25.17 -2.19
C GLN A 93 8.47 24.15 -1.63
N ASN A 94 9.64 24.60 -1.19
CA ASN A 94 10.60 23.76 -0.49
C ASN A 94 11.08 24.45 0.79
N LEU A 95 10.67 23.93 1.93
CA LEU A 95 11.03 24.48 3.25
C LEU A 95 12.31 23.89 3.85
N ILE A 96 12.82 22.80 3.27
CA ILE A 96 13.94 22.04 3.83
C ILE A 96 15.23 22.20 3.02
N GLY A 97 15.18 22.83 1.85
CA GLY A 97 16.34 22.97 0.98
C GLY A 97 16.14 23.93 -0.18
N PRO A 98 17.20 24.15 -0.98
CA PRO A 98 17.17 25.05 -2.14
C PRO A 98 16.63 24.39 -3.42
N GLU A 99 16.36 23.08 -3.42
CA GLU A 99 15.91 22.35 -4.61
C GLU A 99 14.54 22.86 -5.08
N LEU A 100 14.41 23.08 -6.39
CA LEU A 100 13.18 23.48 -7.08
C LEU A 100 13.02 22.61 -8.33
N TRP A 101 11.81 22.63 -8.92
CA TRP A 101 11.51 21.94 -10.17
C TRP A 101 11.87 20.45 -10.08
N GLU A 102 12.62 19.91 -11.04
CA GLU A 102 12.98 18.49 -11.10
C GLU A 102 13.69 18.03 -9.81
N GLY A 103 14.54 18.87 -9.23
CA GLY A 103 15.20 18.59 -7.95
C GLY A 103 14.19 18.43 -6.81
N LEU A 104 13.17 19.28 -6.75
CA LEU A 104 12.08 19.16 -5.79
C LEU A 104 11.18 17.95 -6.08
N GLY A 105 10.94 17.64 -7.36
CA GLY A 105 10.21 16.44 -7.77
C GLY A 105 10.87 15.15 -7.28
N ILE A 106 12.21 15.08 -7.30
CA ILE A 106 12.96 13.96 -6.72
C ILE A 106 12.73 13.88 -5.21
N VAL A 107 12.87 15.01 -4.50
CA VAL A 107 12.66 15.07 -3.04
C VAL A 107 11.24 14.60 -2.69
N ARG A 108 10.21 15.19 -3.30
CA ARG A 108 8.80 14.87 -3.02
C ARG A 108 8.40 13.46 -3.45
N THR A 109 9.06 12.90 -4.46
CA THR A 109 8.93 11.47 -4.80
C THR A 109 9.44 10.60 -3.66
N GLY A 110 10.63 10.91 -3.12
CA GLY A 110 11.18 10.22 -1.94
C GLY A 110 10.30 10.35 -0.71
N GLU A 111 9.73 11.53 -0.47
CA GLU A 111 8.80 11.79 0.63
C GLU A 111 7.51 10.94 0.50
N LEU A 112 6.93 10.86 -0.70
CA LEU A 112 5.78 9.99 -0.97
C LEU A 112 6.12 8.52 -0.74
N LEU A 113 7.26 8.04 -1.23
CA LEU A 113 7.67 6.64 -1.05
C LEU A 113 7.85 6.32 0.44
N ALA A 114 8.49 7.21 1.21
CA ALA A 114 8.60 7.07 2.66
C ALA A 114 7.22 7.11 3.37
N ALA A 115 6.29 7.94 2.90
CA ALA A 115 4.92 7.97 3.39
C ALA A 115 4.20 6.63 3.12
N ARG A 116 4.38 6.07 1.92
CA ARG A 116 3.81 4.78 1.50
C ARG A 116 4.31 3.58 2.30
N GLU A 117 5.59 3.57 2.69
CA GLU A 117 6.12 2.54 3.60
C GLU A 117 5.35 2.51 4.94
N LEU A 118 4.89 3.65 5.42
CA LEU A 118 4.13 3.76 6.67
C LEU A 118 2.65 3.41 6.45
N ASP A 119 1.97 4.11 5.55
CA ASP A 119 0.53 3.97 5.35
C ASP A 119 0.11 2.75 4.52
N GLY A 120 1.05 2.08 3.86
CA GLY A 120 0.85 0.84 3.11
C GLY A 120 0.28 1.02 1.70
N GLY A 121 0.15 2.25 1.19
CA GLY A 121 -0.31 2.48 -0.17
C GLY A 121 0.75 2.21 -1.23
N ARG A 122 0.31 1.95 -2.47
CA ARG A 122 1.17 1.97 -3.66
C ARG A 122 1.20 3.37 -4.27
N GLN A 123 2.35 3.84 -4.75
CA GLN A 123 2.45 5.13 -5.43
C GLN A 123 2.45 4.96 -6.96
N PHE A 124 1.68 5.80 -7.64
CA PHE A 124 1.74 6.01 -9.09
C PHE A 124 1.93 7.49 -9.39
N PHE A 125 2.50 7.77 -10.57
CA PHE A 125 2.63 9.11 -11.13
C PHE A 125 2.21 9.09 -12.60
N THR A 126 1.64 10.19 -13.09
CA THR A 126 1.61 10.43 -14.55
C THR A 126 2.87 11.22 -14.96
N THR A 127 2.93 11.66 -16.20
CA THR A 127 3.99 12.52 -16.74
C THR A 127 3.67 14.01 -16.62
N ALA A 128 2.51 14.39 -16.05
CA ALA A 128 2.15 15.80 -15.92
C ALA A 128 3.16 16.55 -15.05
N PHE A 129 3.60 17.69 -15.56
CA PHE A 129 4.55 18.57 -14.89
C PHE A 129 3.81 19.59 -14.02
N ASP A 130 4.27 19.79 -12.78
CA ASP A 130 3.77 20.83 -11.90
C ASP A 130 4.53 22.12 -12.21
N TYR A 131 3.88 23.04 -12.91
CA TYR A 131 4.44 24.35 -13.27
C TYR A 131 4.13 25.44 -12.22
N GLY A 132 3.61 25.04 -11.05
CA GLY A 132 3.16 25.93 -10.00
C GLY A 132 1.70 26.37 -10.15
N TYR A 133 1.35 27.44 -9.44
CA TYR A 133 -0.05 27.81 -9.23
C TYR A 133 -0.80 28.20 -10.51
N SER A 134 -1.95 27.59 -10.72
CA SER A 134 -2.97 27.93 -11.73
C SER A 134 -4.31 28.22 -11.07
N LYS A 135 -5.12 29.06 -11.69
CA LYS A 135 -6.39 29.58 -11.13
C LYS A 135 -7.62 28.76 -11.52
N SER A 136 -7.54 28.01 -12.62
CA SER A 136 -8.69 27.29 -13.16
C SER A 136 -8.30 25.99 -13.84
N ALA A 137 -9.23 25.04 -13.91
CA ALA A 137 -9.07 23.83 -14.73
C ALA A 137 -8.75 24.16 -16.18
N GLN A 138 -9.39 25.20 -16.76
CA GLN A 138 -9.15 25.60 -18.15
C GLN A 138 -7.69 26.00 -18.40
N GLU A 139 -7.10 26.75 -17.47
CA GLU A 139 -5.69 27.12 -17.51
C GLU A 139 -4.80 25.87 -17.35
N ALA A 140 -5.13 25.00 -16.40
CA ALA A 140 -4.36 23.76 -16.19
C ALA A 140 -4.38 22.83 -17.40
N LEU A 141 -5.56 22.58 -17.97
CA LEU A 141 -5.73 21.72 -19.14
C LEU A 141 -5.25 22.36 -20.46
N SER A 142 -4.85 23.64 -20.44
CA SER A 142 -4.13 24.25 -21.55
C SER A 142 -2.63 23.90 -21.56
N ILE A 143 -2.09 23.50 -20.40
CA ILE A 143 -0.70 23.11 -20.22
C ILE A 143 -0.58 21.59 -20.11
N TRP A 144 -1.55 20.93 -19.47
CA TRP A 144 -1.71 19.48 -19.44
C TRP A 144 -2.64 19.05 -20.57
N PRO A 145 -2.13 18.51 -21.69
CA PRO A 145 -2.98 18.11 -22.79
C PRO A 145 -3.99 17.07 -22.30
N GLN A 146 -5.27 17.45 -22.29
CA GLN A 146 -6.31 16.71 -21.55
C GLN A 146 -6.39 15.24 -21.95
N GLU A 147 -6.42 14.93 -23.25
CA GLU A 147 -6.54 13.55 -23.72
C GLU A 147 -5.28 12.73 -23.44
N GLU A 148 -4.08 13.33 -23.50
CA GLU A 148 -2.84 12.61 -23.20
C GLU A 148 -2.76 12.27 -21.70
N LEU A 149 -3.05 13.25 -20.85
CA LEU A 149 -3.10 13.05 -19.40
C LEU A 149 -4.18 12.03 -19.02
N LEU A 150 -5.37 12.13 -19.60
CA LEU A 150 -6.44 11.18 -19.37
C LEU A 150 -6.06 9.77 -19.83
N ALA A 151 -5.36 9.63 -20.97
CA ALA A 151 -4.85 8.34 -21.42
C ALA A 151 -3.95 7.69 -20.35
N GLU A 152 -3.02 8.44 -19.75
CA GLU A 152 -2.14 7.93 -18.69
C GLU A 152 -2.91 7.55 -17.42
N VAL A 153 -3.91 8.35 -17.01
CA VAL A 153 -4.76 8.01 -15.87
C VAL A 153 -5.56 6.73 -16.16
N VAL A 154 -6.12 6.58 -17.36
CA VAL A 154 -6.84 5.38 -17.80
C VAL A 154 -5.91 4.17 -17.85
N TRP A 155 -4.66 4.34 -18.28
CA TRP A 155 -3.66 3.28 -18.25
C TRP A 155 -3.44 2.76 -16.83
N VAL A 156 -3.32 3.65 -15.83
CA VAL A 156 -3.20 3.26 -14.42
C VAL A 156 -4.45 2.54 -13.94
N VAL A 157 -5.66 3.01 -14.29
CA VAL A 157 -6.91 2.33 -13.93
C VAL A 157 -6.98 0.93 -14.54
N ARG A 158 -6.68 0.76 -15.83
CA ARG A 158 -6.70 -0.54 -16.53
C ARG A 158 -5.63 -1.51 -16.02
N SER A 159 -4.47 -0.98 -15.64
CA SER A 159 -3.36 -1.77 -15.09
C SER A 159 -3.60 -2.19 -13.64
N PHE A 160 -4.05 -1.26 -12.79
CA PHE A 160 -4.26 -1.52 -11.36
C PHE A 160 -5.62 -2.15 -11.06
N ARG A 161 -6.61 -1.98 -11.95
CA ARG A 161 -7.94 -2.58 -11.87
C ARG A 161 -8.68 -2.27 -10.56
N PRO A 162 -8.79 -0.99 -10.12
CA PRO A 162 -9.46 -0.65 -8.87
C PRO A 162 -10.97 -0.91 -8.93
N HIS A 163 -11.53 -1.55 -7.90
CA HIS A 163 -13.00 -1.63 -7.75
C HIS A 163 -13.59 -0.26 -7.42
N VAL A 164 -12.83 0.56 -6.70
CA VAL A 164 -13.25 1.88 -6.24
C VAL A 164 -12.22 2.93 -6.66
N ILE A 165 -12.69 4.00 -7.28
CA ILE A 165 -11.89 5.22 -7.46
C ILE A 165 -12.32 6.24 -6.41
N VAL A 166 -11.35 6.89 -5.77
CA VAL A 166 -11.58 8.02 -4.87
C VAL A 166 -10.95 9.26 -5.49
N SER A 167 -11.78 10.16 -6.01
CA SER A 167 -11.35 11.49 -6.40
C SER A 167 -11.08 12.33 -5.16
N VAL A 168 -9.88 12.85 -5.02
CA VAL A 168 -9.59 13.78 -3.93
C VAL A 168 -10.37 15.08 -4.10
N PHE A 169 -10.46 15.58 -5.33
CA PHE A 169 -11.03 16.88 -5.65
C PHE A 169 -12.38 16.80 -6.37
N SER A 170 -13.15 17.88 -6.31
CA SER A 170 -14.49 17.95 -6.90
C SER A 170 -14.50 18.20 -8.41
N GLY A 171 -13.38 18.60 -8.99
CA GLY A 171 -13.32 19.00 -10.40
C GLY A 171 -13.99 20.35 -10.67
N THR A 172 -14.26 21.14 -9.62
CA THR A 172 -15.00 22.41 -9.72
C THR A 172 -14.18 23.56 -9.15
N PRO A 173 -14.51 24.83 -9.44
CA PRO A 173 -13.81 25.98 -8.86
C PRO A 173 -13.70 25.98 -7.33
N ALA A 174 -14.52 25.20 -6.61
CA ALA A 174 -14.42 25.04 -5.16
C ALA A 174 -13.09 24.40 -4.69
N ASP A 175 -12.36 23.71 -5.58
CA ASP A 175 -11.05 23.13 -5.25
C ASP A 175 -9.92 24.19 -5.23
N GLY A 176 -10.21 25.43 -5.63
CA GLY A 176 -9.26 26.54 -5.63
C GLY A 176 -8.23 26.42 -6.75
N HIS A 177 -7.13 25.73 -6.50
CA HIS A 177 -6.02 25.59 -7.46
C HIS A 177 -6.47 24.83 -8.72
N GLY A 178 -6.18 25.39 -9.91
CA GLY A 178 -6.57 24.83 -11.20
C GLY A 178 -6.08 23.40 -11.46
N GLN A 179 -4.90 23.02 -10.97
CA GLN A 179 -4.40 21.64 -11.06
C GLN A 179 -5.25 20.67 -10.21
N HIS A 180 -5.75 21.10 -9.04
CA HIS A 180 -6.69 20.31 -8.24
C HIS A 180 -8.03 20.11 -8.96
N GLN A 181 -8.54 21.17 -9.59
CA GLN A 181 -9.75 21.09 -10.42
C GLN A 181 -9.53 20.11 -11.59
N ALA A 182 -8.42 20.22 -12.32
CA ALA A 182 -8.10 19.31 -13.40
C ALA A 182 -8.01 17.85 -12.91
N ALA A 183 -7.37 17.59 -11.77
CA ALA A 183 -7.31 16.24 -11.20
C ALA A 183 -8.69 15.65 -10.86
N GLY A 184 -9.61 16.46 -10.30
CA GLY A 184 -10.98 16.04 -10.05
C GLY A 184 -11.80 15.77 -11.32
N ILE A 185 -11.49 16.46 -12.43
CA ILE A 185 -12.07 16.18 -13.75
C ILE A 185 -11.49 14.86 -14.30
N MET A 186 -10.17 14.68 -14.27
CA MET A 186 -9.49 13.47 -14.75
C MET A 186 -9.98 12.21 -14.02
N ALA A 187 -10.17 12.27 -12.70
CA ALA A 187 -10.67 11.12 -11.93
C ALA A 187 -12.09 10.69 -12.37
N ARG A 188 -12.98 11.65 -12.68
CA ARG A 188 -14.33 11.38 -13.18
C ARG A 188 -14.30 10.85 -14.61
N GLU A 189 -13.55 11.49 -15.49
CA GLU A 189 -13.44 11.07 -16.89
C GLU A 189 -12.82 9.67 -17.00
N ALA A 190 -11.81 9.35 -16.18
CA ALA A 190 -11.20 8.03 -16.14
C ALA A 190 -12.16 6.94 -15.64
N PHE A 191 -13.04 7.25 -14.69
CA PHE A 191 -14.07 6.31 -14.20
C PHE A 191 -15.00 5.83 -15.32
N SER A 192 -15.35 6.71 -16.25
CA SER A 192 -16.11 6.35 -17.45
C SER A 192 -15.24 5.72 -18.54
N ALA A 193 -14.10 6.35 -18.88
CA ALA A 193 -13.29 5.97 -20.04
C ALA A 193 -12.56 4.63 -19.90
N ALA A 194 -12.22 4.19 -18.67
CA ALA A 194 -11.43 2.97 -18.49
C ALA A 194 -12.17 1.69 -18.94
N GLY A 195 -13.51 1.68 -18.83
CA GLY A 195 -14.38 0.59 -19.28
C GLY A 195 -14.76 0.64 -20.76
N ASP A 196 -14.48 1.75 -21.46
CA ASP A 196 -14.85 1.95 -22.86
C ASP A 196 -13.72 1.47 -23.80
N PRO A 197 -13.92 0.41 -24.60
CA PRO A 197 -12.90 -0.11 -25.52
C PRO A 197 -12.58 0.84 -26.69
N SER A 198 -13.43 1.84 -26.96
CA SER A 198 -13.20 2.84 -28.01
C SER A 198 -12.31 4.01 -27.55
N ARG A 199 -12.14 4.18 -26.24
CA ARG A 199 -11.23 5.17 -25.65
C ARG A 199 -9.85 4.57 -25.47
N PHE A 200 -8.83 5.26 -26.00
CA PHE A 200 -7.42 4.86 -25.88
C PHE A 200 -7.19 3.40 -26.29
N SER A 201 -7.70 3.01 -27.46
CA SER A 201 -7.66 1.63 -27.95
C SER A 201 -6.23 1.11 -28.16
N GLU A 202 -5.27 2.01 -28.41
CA GLU A 202 -3.84 1.70 -28.50
C GLU A 202 -3.26 1.11 -27.21
N GLN A 203 -3.90 1.33 -26.06
CA GLN A 203 -3.49 0.70 -24.80
C GLN A 203 -3.80 -0.80 -24.79
N LEU A 204 -4.90 -1.21 -25.43
CA LEU A 204 -5.29 -2.61 -25.51
C LEU A 204 -4.28 -3.41 -26.34
N GLU A 205 -3.75 -2.80 -27.40
CA GLU A 205 -2.67 -3.36 -28.21
C GLU A 205 -1.35 -3.50 -27.42
N ARG A 206 -1.18 -2.73 -26.34
CA ARG A 206 -0.01 -2.77 -25.45
C ARG A 206 -0.18 -3.74 -24.26
N GLY A 207 -1.30 -4.46 -24.18
CA GLY A 207 -1.47 -5.59 -23.26
C GLY A 207 -2.25 -5.31 -21.97
N VAL A 208 -2.99 -4.20 -21.88
CA VAL A 208 -3.99 -4.00 -20.80
C VAL A 208 -5.39 -4.26 -21.35
N ASP A 209 -6.29 -4.82 -20.54
CA ASP A 209 -7.70 -4.94 -20.90
C ASP A 209 -8.50 -3.72 -20.42
N VAL A 210 -9.71 -3.55 -20.97
CA VAL A 210 -10.69 -2.65 -20.34
C VAL A 210 -10.95 -3.05 -18.90
N TRP A 211 -11.20 -2.05 -18.07
CA TRP A 211 -11.58 -2.26 -16.68
C TRP A 211 -12.59 -1.20 -16.28
N GLU A 212 -13.72 -1.64 -15.74
CA GLU A 212 -14.81 -0.76 -15.32
C GLU A 212 -14.85 -0.69 -13.78
N PRO A 213 -14.33 0.38 -13.15
CA PRO A 213 -14.42 0.55 -11.70
C PRO A 213 -15.88 0.63 -11.27
N LEU A 214 -16.26 0.06 -10.14
CA LEU A 214 -17.67 -0.09 -9.79
C LEU A 214 -18.25 1.09 -9.01
N LYS A 215 -17.40 1.82 -8.28
CA LYS A 215 -17.82 3.02 -7.53
C LYS A 215 -16.83 4.17 -7.66
N LEU A 216 -17.36 5.38 -7.77
CA LEU A 216 -16.63 6.63 -7.69
C LEU A 216 -17.04 7.36 -6.42
N TYR A 217 -16.08 7.58 -5.54
CA TYR A 217 -16.21 8.44 -4.38
C TYR A 217 -15.43 9.72 -4.57
N GLN A 218 -15.83 10.76 -3.83
CA GLN A 218 -15.03 11.96 -3.61
C GLN A 218 -14.66 12.04 -2.13
N THR A 219 -13.43 12.44 -1.79
CA THR A 219 -13.10 12.72 -0.38
C THR A 219 -13.98 13.85 0.17
N SER A 220 -14.43 13.76 1.43
CA SER A 220 -15.31 14.77 2.06
C SER A 220 -14.54 16.02 2.54
N ARG A 221 -13.45 16.34 1.85
CA ARG A 221 -12.39 17.31 2.20
C ARG A 221 -12.77 18.76 2.44
N ARG A 222 -14.05 19.12 2.45
CA ARG A 222 -14.50 20.44 2.91
C ARG A 222 -13.89 20.83 4.28
N ARG A 223 -13.42 19.88 5.07
CA ARG A 223 -12.67 20.08 6.32
C ARG A 223 -11.33 20.85 6.24
N PHE A 224 -10.65 20.94 5.09
CA PHE A 224 -9.35 21.66 5.03
C PHE A 224 -9.52 23.18 4.92
N PHE A 225 -10.65 23.66 4.39
CA PHE A 225 -10.91 25.08 4.13
C PHE A 225 -12.19 25.62 4.78
N SER A 226 -13.05 24.78 5.38
CA SER A 226 -14.21 25.23 6.15
C SER A 226 -14.49 24.34 7.38
N GLN A 227 -15.06 24.94 8.43
CA GLN A 227 -15.56 24.28 9.64
C GLN A 227 -16.97 23.67 9.47
N GLU A 228 -17.53 23.66 8.26
CA GLU A 228 -18.89 23.18 8.07
C GLU A 228 -18.99 21.67 8.28
N ALA A 229 -20.09 21.26 8.92
CA ALA A 229 -20.42 19.88 9.15
C ALA A 229 -20.43 19.08 7.84
N ILE A 230 -20.14 17.78 7.97
CA ILE A 230 -20.34 16.76 6.94
C ILE A 230 -21.65 17.06 6.19
N SER A 231 -21.56 17.19 4.87
CA SER A 231 -22.77 17.25 4.05
C SER A 231 -23.58 15.97 4.29
N ASP A 232 -24.89 16.12 4.40
CA ASP A 232 -25.83 14.99 4.42
C ASP A 232 -25.45 13.98 3.31
N GLY A 233 -25.25 12.71 3.65
CA GLY A 233 -24.85 11.65 2.72
C GLY A 233 -23.36 11.28 2.60
N SER A 234 -22.46 11.78 3.46
CA SER A 234 -21.06 11.26 3.47
C SER A 234 -20.91 9.99 4.30
N LEU A 235 -20.17 9.02 3.78
CA LEU A 235 -19.70 7.84 4.50
C LEU A 235 -18.51 8.21 5.39
N ASP A 236 -18.72 8.16 6.70
CA ASP A 236 -17.67 8.36 7.69
C ASP A 236 -16.83 7.09 7.88
N VAL A 237 -15.50 7.27 7.86
CA VAL A 237 -14.51 6.19 8.02
C VAL A 237 -13.71 6.44 9.29
N PRO A 238 -13.85 5.58 10.33
CA PRO A 238 -13.07 5.70 11.55
C PRO A 238 -11.58 5.53 11.30
N THR A 239 -10.79 6.52 11.74
CA THR A 239 -9.32 6.51 11.68
C THR A 239 -8.69 6.43 13.07
N GLY A 240 -9.36 7.02 14.07
CA GLY A 240 -8.87 7.11 15.45
C GLY A 240 -9.11 5.87 16.32
N VAL A 241 -9.61 4.77 15.75
CA VAL A 241 -9.81 3.51 16.48
C VAL A 241 -8.47 2.87 16.79
N HIS A 242 -8.28 2.41 18.03
CA HIS A 242 -7.07 1.72 18.45
C HIS A 242 -6.92 0.38 17.71
N ASP A 243 -5.76 0.18 17.08
CA ASP A 243 -5.42 -1.08 16.45
C ASP A 243 -4.54 -1.90 17.40
N PRO A 244 -5.03 -3.05 17.92
CA PRO A 244 -4.29 -3.84 18.90
C PRO A 244 -3.02 -4.48 18.31
N LEU A 245 -2.94 -4.68 16.99
CA LEU A 245 -1.74 -5.21 16.35
C LEU A 245 -0.63 -4.16 16.33
N LEU A 246 -1.00 -2.89 16.08
CA LEU A 246 -0.05 -1.77 15.99
C LEU A 246 0.24 -1.12 17.34
N GLY A 247 -0.60 -1.37 18.37
CA GLY A 247 -0.52 -0.69 19.66
C GLY A 247 -0.85 0.81 19.60
N ARG A 248 -1.42 1.28 18.49
CA ARG A 248 -1.77 2.69 18.21
C ARG A 248 -2.93 2.75 17.23
N SER A 249 -3.54 3.92 17.04
CA SER A 249 -4.59 4.05 16.00
C SER A 249 -4.01 4.21 14.60
N LEU A 250 -4.83 3.89 13.59
CA LEU A 250 -4.46 4.09 12.18
C LEU A 250 -4.30 5.58 11.85
N LEU A 251 -4.96 6.47 12.59
CA LEU A 251 -4.70 7.90 12.55
C LEU A 251 -3.28 8.24 12.98
N GLN A 252 -2.77 7.67 14.07
CA GLN A 252 -1.41 7.99 14.53
C GLN A 252 -0.38 7.58 13.48
N LEU A 253 -0.58 6.42 12.85
CA LEU A 253 0.23 5.96 11.71
C LEU A 253 0.08 6.89 10.49
N SER A 254 -1.15 7.32 10.17
CA SER A 254 -1.37 8.23 9.03
C SER A 254 -0.75 9.61 9.23
N ARG A 255 -0.72 10.11 10.47
CA ARG A 255 -0.07 11.38 10.82
C ARG A 255 1.46 11.26 10.74
N GLU A 256 2.01 10.10 11.08
CA GLU A 256 3.43 9.80 10.85
C GLU A 256 3.78 9.73 9.36
N SER A 257 2.92 9.09 8.55
CA SER A 257 3.04 9.07 7.08
C SER A 257 2.99 10.48 6.50
N ARG A 258 1.97 11.27 6.86
CA ARG A 258 1.83 12.66 6.40
C ARG A 258 3.04 13.53 6.76
N SER A 259 3.67 13.27 7.89
CA SER A 259 4.87 13.99 8.33
C SER A 259 6.12 13.66 7.51
N GLN A 260 6.07 12.72 6.56
CA GLN A 260 7.14 12.51 5.59
C GLN A 260 7.18 13.56 4.48
N HIS A 261 6.09 14.30 4.23
CA HIS A 261 6.07 15.46 3.32
C HIS A 261 6.70 16.70 3.96
N ARG A 262 7.99 16.58 4.29
CA ARG A 262 8.75 17.57 5.08
C ARG A 262 8.96 18.86 4.32
N SER A 263 9.14 18.80 3.01
CA SER A 263 9.34 19.98 2.18
C SER A 263 8.12 20.91 2.14
N GLN A 264 6.95 20.41 2.54
CA GLN A 264 5.63 21.08 2.45
C GLN A 264 5.02 21.46 3.83
N ASP A 265 5.80 21.40 4.92
CA ASP A 265 5.33 21.66 6.30
C ASP A 265 4.15 20.79 6.75
N MET A 266 4.07 19.55 6.27
CA MET A 266 2.94 18.67 6.58
C MET A 266 3.12 17.88 7.89
N GLY A 267 4.03 18.33 8.75
CA GLY A 267 4.24 17.76 10.07
C GLY A 267 2.94 17.75 10.87
N ALA A 268 2.52 16.58 11.34
CA ALA A 268 1.22 16.41 11.96
C ALA A 268 1.31 15.70 13.33
N PRO A 269 0.68 16.22 14.39
CA PRO A 269 0.69 15.56 15.69
C PRO A 269 -0.08 14.24 15.63
N GLN A 270 0.48 13.21 16.28
CA GLN A 270 -0.13 11.88 16.40
C GLN A 270 -1.12 11.83 17.57
N THR A 271 -2.20 12.61 17.48
CA THR A 271 -3.22 12.71 18.54
C THR A 271 -3.93 11.38 18.80
N GLN A 272 -4.32 11.17 20.06
CA GLN A 272 -5.09 10.00 20.50
C GLN A 272 -6.59 10.30 20.53
N GLY A 273 -7.39 9.24 20.39
CA GLY A 273 -8.85 9.31 20.55
C GLY A 273 -9.63 9.26 19.22
N PRO A 274 -10.97 9.27 19.31
CA PRO A 274 -11.84 9.13 18.14
C PRO A 274 -11.60 10.22 17.10
N GLN A 275 -11.38 9.80 15.86
CA GLN A 275 -11.25 10.65 14.68
C GLN A 275 -11.80 9.88 13.47
N MET A 276 -12.27 10.63 12.49
CA MET A 276 -12.90 10.09 11.28
C MET A 276 -12.36 10.86 10.08
N THR A 277 -12.22 10.20 8.94
CA THR A 277 -12.29 10.84 7.63
C THR A 277 -13.62 10.49 6.96
N GLY A 278 -13.88 10.96 5.75
CA GLY A 278 -15.09 10.55 5.04
C GLY A 278 -15.00 10.69 3.53
N VAL A 279 -15.95 10.05 2.87
CA VAL A 279 -16.12 10.08 1.41
C VAL A 279 -17.58 10.28 1.05
N ILE A 280 -17.84 10.84 -0.12
CA ILE A 280 -19.18 11.04 -0.66
C ILE A 280 -19.29 10.18 -1.90
N LEU A 281 -20.33 9.35 -2.00
CA LEU A 281 -20.59 8.57 -3.20
C LEU A 281 -21.02 9.52 -4.33
N ILE A 282 -20.32 9.49 -5.45
CA ILE A 282 -20.60 10.32 -6.62
C ILE A 282 -21.33 9.52 -7.69
N GLU A 283 -20.85 8.30 -7.95
CA GLU A 283 -21.41 7.41 -8.96
C GLU A 283 -21.22 5.95 -8.53
N SER A 284 -22.19 5.09 -8.85
CA SER A 284 -22.15 3.66 -8.56
C SER A 284 -22.76 2.86 -9.71
N ARG A 285 -22.12 1.73 -10.03
CA ARG A 285 -22.61 0.73 -10.99
C ARG A 285 -23.24 -0.48 -10.29
N VAL A 286 -23.22 -0.52 -8.95
CA VAL A 286 -23.63 -1.68 -8.14
C VAL A 286 -24.62 -1.31 -7.02
N GLY A 287 -25.37 -0.21 -7.21
CA GLY A 287 -26.39 0.28 -6.28
C GLY A 287 -25.96 1.51 -5.47
N ASP A 288 -26.94 2.25 -4.94
CA ASP A 288 -26.72 3.57 -4.33
C ASP A 288 -26.42 3.54 -2.83
N ASP A 289 -26.38 2.35 -2.22
CA ASP A 289 -26.03 2.19 -0.82
C ASP A 289 -24.54 2.51 -0.58
N ALA A 290 -24.30 3.34 0.43
CA ALA A 290 -22.99 3.89 0.78
C ALA A 290 -22.68 3.77 2.27
N GLN A 291 -23.15 2.70 2.93
CA GLN A 291 -22.81 2.42 4.33
C GLN A 291 -21.39 1.88 4.47
N GLU A 292 -20.86 1.24 3.42
CA GLU A 292 -19.47 0.80 3.33
C GLU A 292 -18.88 1.06 1.93
N ILE A 293 -17.54 1.23 1.87
CA ILE A 293 -16.82 1.57 0.63
C ILE A 293 -17.01 0.51 -0.48
N PHE A 294 -17.08 -0.77 -0.11
CA PHE A 294 -17.23 -1.91 -1.02
C PHE A 294 -18.64 -2.51 -1.03
N GLU A 295 -19.63 -1.80 -0.50
CA GLU A 295 -21.00 -2.30 -0.50
C GLU A 295 -21.49 -2.56 -1.94
N GLY A 296 -22.12 -3.70 -2.19
CA GLY A 296 -22.53 -4.14 -3.54
C GLY A 296 -21.38 -4.59 -4.46
N VAL A 297 -20.12 -4.43 -4.06
CA VAL A 297 -18.95 -4.88 -4.83
C VAL A 297 -18.59 -6.30 -4.41
N ASP A 298 -18.61 -7.25 -5.36
CA ASP A 298 -18.04 -8.58 -5.12
C ASP A 298 -16.51 -8.47 -5.05
N THR A 299 -15.98 -8.54 -3.83
CA THR A 299 -14.55 -8.54 -3.54
C THR A 299 -14.06 -9.92 -3.13
N THR A 300 -14.84 -10.98 -3.36
CA THR A 300 -14.46 -12.34 -3.00
C THR A 300 -13.51 -12.95 -4.03
N LEU A 301 -12.70 -13.93 -3.60
CA LEU A 301 -11.90 -14.72 -4.53
C LEU A 301 -12.77 -15.64 -5.41
N ILE A 302 -14.02 -15.90 -5.05
CA ILE A 302 -14.93 -16.66 -5.92
C ILE A 302 -15.41 -15.78 -7.08
N GLY A 303 -15.64 -14.49 -6.83
CA GLY A 303 -16.07 -13.53 -7.85
C GLY A 303 -15.13 -13.44 -9.07
N ILE A 304 -13.82 -13.57 -8.87
CA ILE A 304 -12.84 -13.57 -9.98
C ILE A 304 -12.90 -14.81 -10.88
N THR A 305 -13.74 -15.80 -10.57
CA THR A 305 -13.99 -16.98 -11.42
C THR A 305 -15.17 -16.81 -12.37
N ALA A 306 -15.89 -15.69 -12.31
CA ALA A 306 -17.13 -15.47 -13.07
C ALA A 306 -16.95 -15.55 -14.59
N ASP A 307 -15.77 -15.17 -15.10
CA ASP A 307 -15.46 -15.18 -16.54
C ASP A 307 -14.89 -16.52 -17.04
N LEU A 308 -14.76 -17.53 -16.17
CA LEU A 308 -14.27 -18.86 -16.53
C LEU A 308 -15.41 -19.76 -17.03
N SER A 309 -15.06 -20.83 -17.75
CA SER A 309 -16.02 -21.90 -18.08
C SER A 309 -16.56 -22.58 -16.82
N ASP A 310 -17.77 -23.14 -16.86
CA ASP A 310 -18.40 -23.80 -15.69
C ASP A 310 -17.52 -24.86 -15.03
N GLU A 311 -16.73 -25.59 -15.83
CA GLU A 311 -15.77 -26.57 -15.32
C GLU A 311 -14.59 -25.91 -14.61
N ASN A 312 -13.95 -24.94 -15.26
CA ASN A 312 -12.81 -24.21 -14.68
C ASN A 312 -13.21 -23.44 -13.44
N ALA A 313 -14.36 -22.76 -13.46
CA ALA A 313 -14.91 -22.05 -12.32
C ALA A 313 -15.14 -22.99 -11.14
N ARG A 314 -15.83 -24.11 -11.34
CA ARG A 314 -16.12 -25.08 -10.27
C ARG A 314 -14.85 -25.63 -9.61
N VAL A 315 -13.84 -25.99 -10.40
CA VAL A 315 -12.58 -26.54 -9.86
C VAL A 315 -11.75 -25.45 -9.16
N ALA A 316 -11.62 -24.28 -9.78
CA ALA A 316 -10.92 -23.15 -9.18
C ALA A 316 -11.57 -22.73 -7.85
N GLN A 317 -12.90 -22.68 -7.79
CA GLN A 317 -13.65 -22.38 -6.56
C GLN A 317 -13.32 -23.37 -5.44
N GLY A 318 -13.25 -24.68 -5.72
CA GLY A 318 -12.87 -25.66 -4.72
C GLY A 318 -11.48 -25.40 -4.11
N TYR A 319 -10.50 -25.03 -4.95
CA TYR A 319 -9.17 -24.64 -4.46
C TYR A 319 -9.21 -23.32 -3.67
N LEU A 320 -9.98 -22.33 -4.10
CA LEU A 320 -10.08 -21.04 -3.42
C LEU A 320 -10.83 -21.12 -2.08
N GLU A 321 -11.80 -22.01 -1.95
CA GLU A 321 -12.47 -22.34 -0.68
C GLU A 321 -11.52 -23.05 0.29
N ALA A 322 -10.70 -23.99 -0.22
CA ALA A 322 -9.65 -24.64 0.57
C ALA A 322 -8.58 -23.64 1.03
N TYR A 323 -8.14 -22.75 0.13
CA TYR A 323 -7.26 -21.63 0.47
C TYR A 323 -7.83 -20.81 1.62
N ARG A 324 -9.09 -20.38 1.52
CA ARG A 324 -9.76 -19.57 2.56
C ARG A 324 -9.83 -20.32 3.90
N SER A 325 -10.12 -21.62 3.86
CA SER A 325 -10.14 -22.47 5.06
C SER A 325 -8.76 -22.52 5.74
N HIS A 326 -7.68 -22.58 4.96
CA HIS A 326 -6.32 -22.52 5.49
C HIS A 326 -5.93 -21.12 6.01
N VAL A 327 -6.41 -20.03 5.40
CA VAL A 327 -6.23 -18.67 5.93
C VAL A 327 -6.96 -18.50 7.27
N LEU A 328 -8.15 -19.06 7.43
CA LEU A 328 -8.86 -19.07 8.71
C LEU A 328 -8.07 -19.85 9.78
N ALA A 329 -7.58 -21.05 9.45
CA ALA A 329 -6.74 -21.82 10.36
C ALA A 329 -5.42 -21.10 10.71
N ALA A 330 -4.83 -20.36 9.76
CA ALA A 330 -3.68 -19.50 10.00
C ALA A 330 -4.02 -18.34 10.96
N THR A 331 -5.23 -17.78 10.84
CA THR A 331 -5.74 -16.74 11.73
C THR A 331 -5.97 -17.25 13.14
N ASP A 332 -6.54 -18.44 13.28
CA ASP A 332 -6.74 -19.08 14.59
C ASP A 332 -5.40 -19.44 15.28
N ALA A 333 -4.38 -19.75 14.48
CA ALA A 333 -3.03 -20.05 14.95
C ALA A 333 -2.17 -18.80 15.17
N PHE A 334 -2.64 -17.61 14.79
CA PHE A 334 -1.88 -16.37 14.92
C PHE A 334 -1.81 -15.92 16.39
N GLY A 335 -0.59 -15.68 16.87
CA GLY A 335 -0.32 -15.21 18.23
C GLY A 335 0.98 -14.42 18.31
N LEU A 336 1.49 -14.22 19.52
CA LEU A 336 2.77 -13.53 19.74
C LEU A 336 3.92 -14.23 19.02
N ASP A 337 3.93 -15.56 19.01
CA ASP A 337 4.74 -16.35 18.09
C ASP A 337 3.89 -16.66 16.84
N PRO A 338 4.21 -16.09 15.67
CA PRO A 338 3.50 -16.37 14.44
C PRO A 338 3.96 -17.67 13.74
N MET A 339 5.00 -18.37 14.20
CA MET A 339 5.47 -19.59 13.53
C MET A 339 4.36 -20.65 13.32
N PRO A 340 3.42 -20.90 14.26
CA PRO A 340 2.35 -21.88 14.08
C PRO A 340 1.44 -21.64 12.87
N MET A 341 1.26 -20.39 12.42
CA MET A 341 0.45 -20.09 11.23
C MET A 341 1.17 -20.45 9.92
N ALA A 342 2.51 -20.52 9.90
CA ALA A 342 3.29 -20.74 8.68
C ALA A 342 2.91 -22.05 7.96
N ARG A 343 2.62 -23.13 8.70
CA ARG A 343 2.17 -24.40 8.11
C ARG A 343 0.85 -24.25 7.34
N HIS A 344 -0.09 -23.47 7.89
CA HIS A 344 -1.39 -23.24 7.26
C HIS A 344 -1.25 -22.35 6.04
N LEU A 345 -0.34 -21.37 6.09
CA LEU A 345 -0.02 -20.54 4.93
C LEU A 345 0.66 -21.32 3.80
N LEU A 346 1.50 -22.31 4.12
CA LEU A 346 2.08 -23.21 3.11
C LEU A 346 0.99 -23.99 2.37
N GLU A 347 0.00 -24.53 3.09
CA GLU A 347 -1.15 -25.20 2.47
C GLU A 347 -1.99 -24.22 1.63
N ALA A 348 -2.25 -23.02 2.16
CA ALA A 348 -2.95 -21.96 1.42
C ALA A 348 -2.24 -21.63 0.10
N ARG A 349 -0.91 -21.46 0.12
CA ARG A 349 -0.08 -21.25 -1.07
C ARG A 349 -0.20 -22.40 -2.06
N THR A 350 -0.23 -23.64 -1.58
CA THR A 350 -0.43 -24.82 -2.45
C THR A 350 -1.78 -24.73 -3.16
N GLN A 351 -2.86 -24.40 -2.46
CA GLN A 351 -4.19 -24.26 -3.08
C GLN A 351 -4.22 -23.16 -4.16
N LEU A 352 -3.60 -22.00 -3.91
CA LEU A 352 -3.48 -20.94 -4.92
C LEU A 352 -2.69 -21.39 -6.16
N ARG A 353 -1.60 -22.14 -5.96
CA ARG A 353 -0.81 -22.69 -7.08
C ARG A 353 -1.63 -23.69 -7.89
N MET A 354 -2.36 -24.58 -7.23
CA MET A 354 -3.22 -25.56 -7.91
C MET A 354 -4.34 -24.88 -8.70
N ALA A 355 -4.98 -23.84 -8.15
CA ALA A 355 -5.97 -23.05 -8.87
C ALA A 355 -5.38 -22.41 -10.14
N ARG A 356 -4.19 -21.80 -10.02
CA ARG A 356 -3.50 -21.16 -11.15
C ARG A 356 -3.10 -22.17 -12.22
N GLU A 357 -2.51 -23.28 -11.82
CA GLU A 357 -2.03 -24.33 -12.73
C GLU A 357 -3.19 -25.03 -13.45
N PHE A 358 -4.28 -25.30 -12.74
CA PHE A 358 -5.46 -25.93 -13.33
C PHE A 358 -6.12 -25.05 -14.39
N VAL A 359 -6.34 -23.77 -14.08
CA VAL A 359 -6.98 -22.84 -15.02
C VAL A 359 -6.05 -22.55 -16.21
N GLY A 360 -4.74 -22.44 -15.97
CA GLY A 360 -3.73 -22.29 -17.01
C GLY A 360 -4.03 -21.13 -17.98
N ASP A 361 -3.88 -21.39 -19.27
CA ASP A 361 -4.06 -20.39 -20.33
C ASP A 361 -5.52 -19.90 -20.48
N ALA A 362 -6.48 -20.57 -19.83
CA ALA A 362 -7.88 -20.13 -19.82
C ALA A 362 -8.15 -19.02 -18.78
N ALA A 363 -7.13 -18.60 -18.03
CA ALA A 363 -7.28 -17.57 -17.01
C ALA A 363 -7.56 -16.20 -17.63
N SER A 364 -8.55 -15.48 -17.09
CA SER A 364 -8.68 -14.06 -17.36
C SER A 364 -7.50 -13.29 -16.75
N THR A 365 -7.25 -12.08 -17.26
CA THR A 365 -6.25 -11.16 -16.70
C THR A 365 -6.52 -10.87 -15.22
N GLU A 366 -7.79 -10.72 -14.84
CA GLU A 366 -8.18 -10.49 -13.45
C GLU A 366 -7.85 -11.69 -12.56
N PHE A 367 -8.22 -12.90 -12.98
CA PHE A 367 -7.92 -14.12 -12.23
C PHE A 367 -6.41 -14.29 -12.04
N SER A 368 -5.64 -14.10 -13.11
CA SER A 368 -4.18 -14.20 -13.09
C SER A 368 -3.54 -13.19 -12.14
N ASN A 369 -3.93 -11.92 -12.23
CA ASN A 369 -3.41 -10.85 -11.39
C ASN A 369 -3.77 -11.06 -9.92
N ALA A 370 -5.03 -11.39 -9.63
CA ALA A 370 -5.48 -11.64 -8.26
C ALA A 370 -4.71 -12.80 -7.61
N LEU A 371 -4.57 -13.94 -8.30
CA LEU A 371 -3.81 -15.09 -7.76
C LEU A 371 -2.32 -14.78 -7.62
N ALA A 372 -1.73 -14.03 -8.55
CA ALA A 372 -0.34 -13.59 -8.43
C ALA A 372 -0.12 -12.74 -7.17
N THR A 373 -0.97 -11.73 -6.95
CA THR A 373 -0.90 -10.90 -5.74
C THR A 373 -1.14 -11.71 -4.47
N ARG A 374 -2.14 -12.60 -4.45
CA ARG A 374 -2.40 -13.46 -3.29
C ARG A 374 -1.20 -14.37 -2.99
N LEU A 375 -0.59 -14.97 -4.01
CA LEU A 375 0.62 -15.79 -3.86
C LEU A 375 1.79 -14.99 -3.29
N GLU A 376 2.01 -13.76 -3.76
CA GLU A 376 3.05 -12.88 -3.23
C GLU A 376 2.82 -12.56 -1.75
N VAL A 377 1.61 -12.14 -1.39
CA VAL A 377 1.23 -11.86 0.01
C VAL A 377 1.38 -13.11 0.88
N THR A 378 0.93 -14.28 0.42
CA THR A 378 1.09 -15.54 1.15
C THR A 378 2.57 -15.90 1.33
N ASN A 379 3.42 -15.75 0.30
CA ASN A 379 4.85 -16.00 0.40
C ASN A 379 5.51 -15.09 1.44
N ARG A 380 5.24 -13.78 1.38
CA ARG A 380 5.74 -12.81 2.36
C ARG A 380 5.30 -13.18 3.77
N ALA A 381 4.05 -13.59 3.94
CA ALA A 381 3.52 -13.98 5.23
C ALA A 381 4.14 -15.27 5.78
N ILE A 382 4.44 -16.24 4.92
CA ILE A 382 5.19 -17.46 5.31
C ILE A 382 6.55 -17.05 5.86
N TYR A 383 7.32 -16.24 5.13
CA TYR A 383 8.63 -15.78 5.59
C TYR A 383 8.55 -14.95 6.87
N ALA A 384 7.58 -14.02 6.94
CA ALA A 384 7.37 -13.18 8.10
C ALA A 384 7.04 -13.99 9.36
N ALA A 385 6.13 -14.96 9.23
CA ALA A 385 5.72 -15.84 10.31
C ALA A 385 6.84 -16.81 10.72
N ALA A 386 7.63 -17.25 9.75
CA ALA A 386 8.70 -18.21 9.96
C ALA A 386 9.99 -17.61 10.52
N GLY A 387 10.08 -16.28 10.64
CA GLY A 387 11.30 -15.62 11.06
C GLY A 387 12.41 -15.69 10.01
N VAL A 388 12.06 -15.91 8.74
CA VAL A 388 13.02 -15.97 7.63
C VAL A 388 13.03 -14.61 6.93
N SER A 389 14.21 -14.02 6.76
CA SER A 389 14.34 -12.76 6.03
C SER A 389 15.23 -12.92 4.81
N PHE A 390 14.84 -12.28 3.72
CA PHE A 390 15.59 -12.23 2.48
C PHE A 390 15.88 -10.77 2.12
N ASP A 391 17.13 -10.45 1.84
CA ASP A 391 17.61 -9.11 1.49
C ASP A 391 18.49 -9.21 0.24
N VAL A 392 18.44 -8.22 -0.65
CA VAL A 392 19.27 -8.19 -1.86
C VAL A 392 20.07 -6.90 -1.86
N ARG A 393 21.39 -7.01 -1.95
CA ARG A 393 22.32 -5.90 -1.91
C ARG A 393 23.12 -5.82 -3.19
N SER A 394 23.27 -4.63 -3.72
CA SER A 394 24.21 -4.32 -4.79
C SER A 394 25.34 -3.46 -4.23
N VAL A 395 26.54 -3.62 -4.76
CA VAL A 395 27.68 -2.74 -4.42
C VAL A 395 27.50 -1.33 -4.99
N ASP A 396 26.75 -1.21 -6.09
CA ASP A 396 26.44 0.05 -6.76
C ASP A 396 24.92 0.27 -6.78
N ASP A 397 24.51 1.48 -6.42
CA ASP A 397 23.12 1.96 -6.45
C ASP A 397 22.75 2.57 -7.82
N LEU A 398 23.74 3.00 -8.61
CA LEU A 398 23.59 3.45 -9.99
C LEU A 398 24.32 2.50 -10.94
N LEU A 399 23.56 1.92 -11.88
CA LEU A 399 24.09 1.00 -12.88
C LEU A 399 24.18 1.67 -14.26
N VAL A 400 25.30 1.47 -14.97
CA VAL A 400 25.49 1.98 -16.33
C VAL A 400 25.48 0.84 -17.36
N PRO A 401 25.00 1.08 -18.60
CA PRO A 401 25.01 0.07 -19.66
C PRO A 401 26.38 -0.57 -19.86
N GLY A 402 26.42 -1.90 -19.93
CA GLY A 402 27.65 -2.68 -20.08
C GLY A 402 28.46 -2.91 -18.79
N GLN A 403 28.05 -2.34 -17.65
CA GLN A 403 28.68 -2.61 -16.36
C GLN A 403 28.48 -4.07 -15.94
N THR A 404 29.46 -4.61 -15.21
CA THR A 404 29.27 -5.82 -14.40
C THR A 404 29.24 -5.40 -12.93
N VAL A 405 28.20 -5.81 -12.20
CA VAL A 405 27.99 -5.47 -10.79
C VAL A 405 27.87 -6.73 -9.95
N VAL A 406 28.34 -6.67 -8.71
CA VAL A 406 28.16 -7.74 -7.74
C VAL A 406 26.87 -7.53 -6.98
N VAL A 407 26.02 -8.55 -6.98
CA VAL A 407 24.75 -8.59 -6.25
C VAL A 407 24.79 -9.73 -5.24
N GLN A 408 24.45 -9.46 -3.99
CA GLN A 408 24.35 -10.45 -2.93
C GLN A 408 22.90 -10.62 -2.50
N ALA A 409 22.38 -11.84 -2.65
CA ALA A 409 21.14 -12.25 -2.01
C ALA A 409 21.47 -12.89 -0.66
N GLN A 410 20.93 -12.32 0.41
CA GLN A 410 21.16 -12.71 1.80
C GLN A 410 19.89 -13.35 2.36
N LEU A 411 19.98 -14.61 2.78
CA LEU A 411 18.89 -15.35 3.39
C LEU A 411 19.26 -15.67 4.83
N TRP A 412 18.62 -15.00 5.78
CA TRP A 412 18.81 -15.24 7.21
C TRP A 412 17.67 -16.09 7.77
N ASN A 413 18.04 -17.18 8.43
CA ASN A 413 17.11 -18.05 9.12
C ASN A 413 17.01 -17.65 10.60
N GLY A 414 16.16 -16.67 10.92
CA GLY A 414 15.86 -16.31 12.31
C GLY A 414 14.85 -17.26 12.99
N GLY A 415 14.37 -18.29 12.29
CA GLY A 415 13.37 -19.24 12.78
C GLY A 415 13.96 -20.37 13.63
N GLY A 416 13.09 -21.17 14.23
CA GLY A 416 13.45 -22.31 15.08
C GLY A 416 13.65 -23.65 14.35
N PHE A 417 13.75 -23.63 13.01
CA PHE A 417 13.82 -24.82 12.17
C PHE A 417 14.92 -24.71 11.13
N THR A 418 15.37 -25.83 10.58
CA THR A 418 16.40 -25.87 9.53
C THR A 418 15.78 -25.69 8.15
N LEU A 419 16.30 -24.75 7.35
CA LEU A 419 15.95 -24.64 5.93
C LEU A 419 16.75 -25.67 5.13
N MET A 420 16.08 -26.34 4.17
CA MET A 420 16.68 -27.37 3.33
C MET A 420 16.62 -26.96 1.87
N GLY A 421 17.72 -27.16 1.15
CA GLY A 421 17.83 -26.89 -0.29
C GLY A 421 17.50 -25.45 -0.67
N PRO A 422 18.14 -24.43 -0.05
CA PRO A 422 17.87 -23.05 -0.43
C PRO A 422 18.37 -22.81 -1.85
N GLU A 423 17.47 -22.33 -2.71
CA GLU A 423 17.77 -21.92 -4.08
C GLU A 423 17.41 -20.45 -4.25
N THR A 424 18.21 -19.76 -5.05
CA THR A 424 18.00 -18.36 -5.37
C THR A 424 18.18 -18.13 -6.87
N GLU A 425 17.34 -17.27 -7.42
CA GLU A 425 17.41 -16.83 -8.81
C GLU A 425 17.14 -15.32 -8.85
N LEU A 426 17.94 -14.61 -9.65
CA LEU A 426 17.71 -13.18 -9.89
C LEU A 426 16.81 -13.03 -11.12
N ILE A 427 15.64 -12.43 -10.93
CA ILE A 427 14.80 -11.98 -12.05
C ILE A 427 15.40 -10.68 -12.57
N LEU A 428 15.93 -10.71 -13.79
CA LEU A 428 16.62 -9.59 -14.40
C LEU A 428 15.85 -9.00 -15.60
N PRO A 429 16.06 -7.71 -15.94
CA PRO A 429 15.54 -7.13 -17.17
C PRO A 429 16.02 -7.89 -18.41
N VAL A 430 15.26 -7.78 -19.50
CA VAL A 430 15.60 -8.41 -20.79
C VAL A 430 17.00 -8.01 -21.25
N GLY A 431 17.80 -9.00 -21.64
CA GLY A 431 19.17 -8.81 -22.15
C GLY A 431 20.24 -8.65 -21.06
N TRP A 432 19.88 -8.61 -19.78
CA TRP A 432 20.83 -8.69 -18.68
C TRP A 432 21.18 -10.15 -18.40
N THR A 433 22.34 -10.40 -17.79
CA THR A 433 22.81 -11.75 -17.47
C THR A 433 23.19 -11.85 -16.00
N SER A 434 22.95 -13.00 -15.36
CA SER A 434 23.49 -13.32 -14.03
C SER A 434 24.26 -14.62 -14.05
N SER A 435 25.28 -14.69 -13.20
CA SER A 435 25.96 -15.93 -12.86
C SER A 435 26.19 -15.99 -11.35
N LEU A 436 25.74 -17.06 -10.71
CA LEU A 436 26.06 -17.34 -9.31
C LEU A 436 27.55 -17.68 -9.21
N VAL A 437 28.31 -16.88 -8.48
CA VAL A 437 29.76 -17.02 -8.37
C VAL A 437 30.20 -17.61 -7.02
N GLU A 438 29.41 -17.40 -5.97
CA GLU A 438 29.74 -17.88 -4.64
C GLU A 438 28.48 -18.13 -3.82
N VAL A 439 28.50 -19.19 -3.01
CA VAL A 439 27.52 -19.46 -1.96
C VAL A 439 28.27 -19.70 -0.66
N SER A 440 27.89 -18.95 0.38
CA SER A 440 28.41 -19.13 1.74
C SER A 440 27.28 -19.26 2.74
N GLY A 441 27.56 -19.87 3.90
CA GLY A 441 26.56 -20.05 4.96
C GLY A 441 25.51 -21.14 4.72
N VAL A 442 25.64 -21.91 3.64
CA VAL A 442 24.91 -23.16 3.40
C VAL A 442 25.83 -24.32 3.76
N SER A 443 25.32 -25.28 4.53
CA SER A 443 26.08 -26.46 4.93
C SER A 443 26.40 -27.39 3.75
N VAL A 444 27.30 -28.36 3.96
CA VAL A 444 27.61 -29.41 2.97
C VAL A 444 26.37 -30.25 2.63
N GLU A 445 25.41 -30.35 3.55
CA GLU A 445 24.14 -31.04 3.35
C GLU A 445 23.08 -30.17 2.64
N GLY A 446 23.43 -28.95 2.25
CA GLY A 446 22.50 -28.03 1.58
C GLY A 446 21.50 -27.42 2.55
N THR A 447 21.89 -27.15 3.80
CA THR A 447 20.99 -26.66 4.86
C THR A 447 21.44 -25.34 5.47
N ILE A 448 20.49 -24.59 6.03
CA ILE A 448 20.75 -23.37 6.83
C ILE A 448 20.11 -23.57 8.20
N ALA A 449 20.93 -23.68 9.24
CA ALA A 449 20.44 -23.92 10.59
C ALA A 449 19.77 -22.67 11.20
N PRO A 450 18.99 -22.83 12.29
CA PRO A 450 18.49 -21.70 13.07
C PRO A 450 19.60 -20.72 13.47
N GLY A 451 19.41 -19.44 13.16
CA GLY A 451 20.33 -18.34 13.42
C GLY A 451 21.34 -18.06 12.31
N ASP A 452 21.52 -18.98 11.36
CA ASP A 452 22.54 -18.86 10.32
C ASP A 452 22.10 -17.95 9.15
N LEU A 453 23.10 -17.33 8.52
CA LEU A 453 22.95 -16.49 7.33
C LEU A 453 23.59 -17.21 6.14
N ALA A 454 22.83 -17.40 5.07
CA ALA A 454 23.36 -17.78 3.77
C ALA A 454 23.48 -16.56 2.85
N VAL A 455 24.54 -16.51 2.06
CA VAL A 455 24.80 -15.45 1.08
C VAL A 455 25.08 -16.07 -0.27
N PHE A 456 24.28 -15.66 -1.26
CA PHE A 456 24.40 -16.05 -2.66
C PHE A 456 24.90 -14.83 -3.45
N THR A 457 26.15 -14.89 -3.89
CA THR A 457 26.80 -13.81 -4.62
C THR A 457 26.70 -14.07 -6.11
N TYR A 458 26.17 -13.09 -6.82
CA TYR A 458 26.02 -13.08 -8.26
C TYR A 458 26.92 -12.02 -8.88
N GLN A 459 27.46 -12.33 -10.05
CA GLN A 459 27.87 -11.31 -11.01
C GLN A 459 26.71 -11.07 -11.96
N VAL A 460 26.30 -9.80 -12.07
CA VAL A 460 25.23 -9.35 -12.96
C VAL A 460 25.84 -8.47 -14.04
N GLY A 461 25.64 -8.86 -15.30
CA GLY A 461 25.99 -8.08 -16.48
C GLY A 461 24.82 -7.21 -16.92
N VAL A 462 24.99 -5.90 -16.85
CA VAL A 462 24.05 -4.90 -17.35
C VAL A 462 24.13 -4.90 -18.88
N SER A 463 22.99 -5.01 -19.56
CA SER A 463 22.94 -4.94 -21.02
C SER A 463 23.60 -3.66 -21.54
N GLY A 464 24.39 -3.75 -22.61
CA GLY A 464 24.95 -2.57 -23.28
C GLY A 464 23.88 -1.67 -23.91
N ASN A 465 22.68 -2.20 -24.11
CA ASN A 465 21.50 -1.46 -24.60
C ASN A 465 20.49 -1.20 -23.47
N ALA A 466 20.90 -1.28 -22.20
CA ALA A 466 20.00 -0.98 -21.09
C ALA A 466 19.52 0.47 -21.19
N ASP A 467 18.20 0.66 -21.08
CA ASP A 467 17.63 1.99 -20.98
C ASP A 467 18.15 2.67 -19.70
N VAL A 468 18.51 3.95 -19.81
CA VAL A 468 18.82 4.76 -18.64
C VAL A 468 17.52 4.95 -17.87
N SER A 469 17.51 4.64 -16.57
CA SER A 469 16.38 4.97 -15.70
C SER A 469 16.11 6.46 -15.81
N ARG A 470 14.99 6.83 -16.42
CA ARG A 470 14.54 8.22 -16.54
C ARG A 470 13.81 8.67 -15.29
#